data_AF-A0A527VSI9-F1
#
_entry.id   AF-A0A527VSI9-F1
#
_cell.length_a   1.000
_cell.length_b   1.000
_cell.length_c   1.000
_cell.angle_alpha   90.00
_cell.angle_beta   90.00
_cell.angle_gamma   90.00
#
_symmetry.space_group_name_H-M   'P 1'
#
loop_
_entity.id
_entity.type
_entity.pdbx_description
1 polymer ?
#
loop_
_entity_poly.entity_id
_entity_poly.type
_entity_poly.pdbx_seq_one_letter_code
_entity_poly.pdbx_strand_id
1 'polypeptide(L)'
;MTTGPFLADTYVILWSISDDRRLSEQHRAILNSEAVVFASAASVWEIAIKRSIGKLQAPADLPALLPRMRFQPLAVTLLHAHAVGDLPSHHGDPF
;
A
#
# COMPACT_ATOMS: atom_id res chain seq x y z
N MET A 1 -7.77 -10.42 -18.88
CA MET A 1 -6.78 -9.67 -18.09
C MET A 1 -7.41 -8.34 -17.74
N THR A 2 -7.61 -8.05 -16.45
CA THR A 2 -8.21 -6.78 -15.99
C THR A 2 -7.28 -5.63 -16.35
N THR A 3 -7.77 -4.67 -17.13
CA THR A 3 -6.99 -3.64 -17.83
C THR A 3 -6.95 -2.32 -17.06
N GLY A 4 -7.10 -2.36 -15.73
CA GLY A 4 -7.22 -1.18 -14.88
C GLY A 4 -6.01 -0.99 -13.95
N PRO A 5 -5.84 0.21 -13.38
CA PRO A 5 -4.87 0.43 -12.32
C PRO A 5 -5.24 -0.40 -11.07
N PHE A 6 -4.21 -0.83 -10.34
CA PHE A 6 -4.37 -1.54 -9.07
C PHE A 6 -3.90 -0.67 -7.92
N LEU A 7 -4.55 -0.79 -6.77
CA LEU A 7 -4.06 -0.25 -5.50
C LEU A 7 -3.56 -1.41 -4.65
N ALA A 8 -2.28 -1.40 -4.28
CA ALA A 8 -1.72 -2.44 -3.45
C ALA A 8 -2.12 -2.25 -1.98
N ASP A 9 -2.61 -3.33 -1.38
CA ASP A 9 -2.76 -3.42 0.07
C ASP A 9 -1.40 -3.40 0.78
N THR A 10 -1.39 -3.01 2.06
CA THR A 10 -0.21 -3.02 2.92
C THR A 10 0.54 -4.36 2.88
N TYR A 11 -0.17 -5.50 2.91
CA TYR A 11 0.49 -6.82 2.87
C TYR A 11 1.07 -7.16 1.51
N VAL A 12 0.44 -6.74 0.41
CA VAL A 12 0.99 -6.92 -0.95
C VAL A 12 2.32 -6.18 -1.08
N ILE A 13 2.39 -4.95 -0.56
CA ILE A 13 3.64 -4.18 -0.51
C ILE A 13 4.71 -4.94 0.28
N LEU A 14 4.40 -5.35 1.51
CA LEU A 14 5.38 -6.04 2.38
C LEU A 14 5.87 -7.36 1.79
N TRP A 15 4.96 -8.18 1.28
CA TRP A 15 5.32 -9.47 0.67
C TRP A 15 6.08 -9.32 -0.63
N SER A 16 5.83 -8.26 -1.41
CA SER A 16 6.63 -7.97 -2.60
C SER A 16 8.07 -7.60 -2.25
N ILE A 17 8.29 -6.86 -1.15
CA ILE A 17 9.62 -6.45 -0.69
C ILE A 17 10.45 -7.65 -0.22
N SER A 18 9.83 -8.56 0.53
CA SER A 18 10.52 -9.70 1.13
C SER A 18 10.48 -10.97 0.27
N ASP A 19 9.97 -10.87 -0.96
CA ASP A 19 9.68 -12.03 -1.84
C ASP A 19 8.92 -13.16 -1.12
N ASP A 20 7.92 -12.80 -0.31
CA ASP A 20 7.21 -13.75 0.56
C ASP A 20 6.34 -14.72 -0.27
N ARG A 21 6.33 -15.99 0.12
CA ARG A 21 5.54 -17.05 -0.54
C ARG A 21 4.02 -16.83 -0.43
N ARG A 22 3.57 -15.99 0.51
CA ARG A 22 2.16 -15.60 0.64
C ARG A 22 1.68 -14.69 -0.49
N LEU A 23 2.59 -14.05 -1.22
CA LEU A 23 2.24 -13.32 -2.43
C LEU A 23 1.87 -14.32 -3.53
N SER A 24 0.58 -14.40 -3.85
CA SER A 24 0.07 -15.36 -4.83
C SER A 24 0.62 -15.08 -6.23
N GLU A 25 0.63 -16.12 -7.07
CA GLU A 25 1.12 -16.03 -8.45
C GLU A 25 0.37 -14.96 -9.26
N GLN A 26 -0.93 -14.78 -9.00
CA GLN A 26 -1.70 -13.73 -9.65
C GLN A 26 -1.20 -12.33 -9.30
N HIS A 27 -0.87 -12.05 -8.03
CA HIS A 27 -0.32 -10.76 -7.63
C HIS A 27 1.08 -10.55 -8.22
N ARG A 28 1.91 -11.61 -8.24
CA ARG A 28 3.23 -11.58 -8.89
C ARG A 28 3.11 -11.26 -10.37
N ALA A 29 2.19 -11.90 -11.08
CA ALA A 29 1.92 -11.63 -12.48
C ALA A 29 1.51 -10.18 -12.72
N ILE A 30 0.67 -9.60 -11.85
CA ILE A 30 0.29 -8.17 -11.92
C ILE A 30 1.50 -7.27 -11.70
N LEU A 31 2.27 -7.49 -10.61
CA LEU A 31 3.44 -6.68 -10.25
C LEU A 31 4.56 -6.74 -11.31
N ASN A 32 4.67 -7.87 -12.02
CA ASN A 32 5.64 -8.07 -13.11
C ASN A 32 5.12 -7.66 -14.49
N SER A 33 3.85 -7.23 -14.59
CA SER A 33 3.26 -6.76 -15.85
C SER A 33 3.48 -5.25 -16.07
N GLU A 34 2.90 -4.72 -17.14
CA GLU A 34 2.85 -3.29 -17.43
C GLU A 34 1.68 -2.55 -16.75
N ALA A 35 0.97 -3.23 -15.83
CA ALA A 35 -0.10 -2.60 -15.07
C ALA A 35 0.45 -1.50 -14.14
N VAL A 36 -0.32 -0.41 -14.01
CA VAL A 36 -0.03 0.61 -13.00
C VAL A 36 -0.45 0.09 -11.64
N VAL A 37 0.49 0.01 -10.70
CA VAL A 37 0.23 -0.42 -9.33
C VAL A 37 0.58 0.72 -8.38
N PHE A 38 -0.41 1.21 -7.65
CA PHE A 38 -0.26 2.29 -6.70
C PHE A 38 0.10 1.76 -5.30
N ALA A 39 0.91 2.53 -4.58
CA ALA A 39 1.13 2.39 -3.14
C ALA A 39 0.62 3.67 -2.45
N SER A 40 -0.36 3.54 -1.56
CA SER A 40 -0.94 4.70 -0.89
C SER A 40 -0.04 5.25 0.22
N ALA A 41 -0.08 6.56 0.42
CA ALA A 41 0.56 7.20 1.58
C ALA A 41 0.02 6.65 2.91
N ALA A 42 -1.25 6.22 2.96
CA ALA A 42 -1.84 5.59 4.15
C ALA A 42 -1.19 4.24 4.50
N SER A 43 -0.94 3.38 3.51
CA SER A 43 -0.24 2.11 3.71
C SER A 43 1.21 2.33 4.19
N VAL A 44 1.92 3.31 3.62
CA VAL A 44 3.27 3.68 4.07
C VAL A 44 3.24 4.21 5.50
N TRP A 45 2.25 5.04 5.85
CA TRP A 45 2.05 5.56 7.20
C TRP A 45 1.81 4.43 8.22
N GLU A 46 0.93 3.48 7.91
CA GLU A 46 0.66 2.30 8.74
C GLU A 46 1.93 1.46 8.96
N ILE A 47 2.69 1.18 7.89
CA ILE A 47 3.95 0.44 7.98
C ILE A 47 4.95 1.19 8.87
N ALA A 48 5.09 2.51 8.69
CA ALA A 48 6.00 3.33 9.48
C ALA A 48 5.65 3.31 10.98
N ILE A 49 4.36 3.45 11.33
CA ILE A 49 3.90 3.32 12.72
C ILE A 49 4.25 1.93 13.25
N LYS A 50 3.81 0.86 12.58
CA LYS A 50 4.03 -0.53 13.02
C LYS A 50 5.51 -0.85 13.19
N ARG A 51 6.37 -0.33 12.31
CA ARG A 51 7.84 -0.43 12.42
C ARG A 51 8.37 0.29 13.65
N SER A 52 7.92 1.52 13.91
CA SER A 52 8.39 2.32 15.05
C SER A 52 8.08 1.68 16.41
N ILE A 53 6.95 0.98 16.53
CA ILE A 53 6.53 0.28 17.75
C ILE A 53 6.97 -1.20 17.78
N GLY A 54 7.84 -1.63 16.87
CA GLY A 54 8.40 -2.98 16.83
C GLY A 54 7.44 -4.10 16.44
N LYS A 55 6.23 -3.77 15.95
CA LYS A 55 5.21 -4.75 15.52
C LYS A 55 5.42 -5.28 14.11
N LEU A 56 6.32 -4.67 13.33
CA LEU A 56 6.59 -5.04 11.94
C LEU A 56 8.06 -4.77 11.57
N GLN A 57 8.67 -5.69 10.83
CA GLN A 57 9.94 -5.44 10.16
C GLN A 57 9.68 -5.01 8.73
N ALA A 58 10.24 -3.86 8.33
CA ALA A 58 10.17 -3.33 6.97
C ALA A 58 11.40 -2.43 6.71
N PRO A 59 11.81 -2.23 5.44
CA PRO A 59 12.86 -1.29 5.09
C PRO A 59 12.57 0.12 5.63
N ALA A 60 13.63 0.84 5.99
CA ALA A 60 13.49 2.17 6.56
C ALA A 60 13.04 3.23 5.54
N ASP A 61 13.50 3.12 4.29
CA ASP A 61 13.28 4.10 3.23
C ASP A 61 12.33 3.56 2.16
N LEU A 62 11.07 3.34 2.55
CA LEU A 62 10.01 2.97 1.60
C LEU A 62 9.81 4.02 0.49
N PRO A 63 9.86 5.35 0.75
CA PRO A 63 9.72 6.34 -0.31
C PRO A 63 10.73 6.18 -1.45
N ALA A 64 11.98 5.81 -1.16
CA ALA A 64 12.97 5.54 -2.20
C ALA A 64 12.83 4.14 -2.82
N LEU A 65 12.40 3.14 -2.04
CA LEU A 65 12.31 1.74 -2.49
C LEU A 65 11.13 1.49 -3.44
N LEU A 66 9.94 1.99 -3.08
CA LEU A 66 8.70 1.66 -3.80
C LEU A 66 8.74 2.05 -5.29
N PRO A 67 9.23 3.25 -5.69
CA PRO A 67 9.37 3.59 -7.11
C PRO A 67 10.33 2.67 -7.87
N ARG A 68 11.40 2.19 -7.22
CA ARG A 68 12.36 1.23 -7.84
C ARG A 68 11.71 -0.13 -8.10
N MET A 69 10.67 -0.46 -7.34
CA MET A 69 9.84 -1.65 -7.51
C MET A 69 8.61 -1.39 -8.39
N ARG A 70 8.58 -0.29 -9.16
CA ARG A 70 7.49 0.13 -10.05
C ARG A 70 6.16 0.48 -9.37
N PHE A 71 6.14 0.64 -8.05
CA PHE A 71 4.96 1.20 -7.38
C PHE A 71 4.88 2.70 -7.63
N GLN A 72 3.69 3.17 -8.00
CA GLN A 72 3.41 4.60 -8.13
C GLN A 72 2.87 5.14 -6.79
N PRO A 73 3.49 6.17 -6.19
CA PRO A 73 2.97 6.78 -4.97
C PRO A 73 1.58 7.39 -5.21
N LEU A 74 0.64 7.14 -4.30
CA LEU A 74 -0.68 7.74 -4.30
C LEU A 74 -0.88 8.58 -3.04
N ALA A 75 -1.03 9.89 -3.23
CA ALA A 75 -1.15 10.85 -2.14
C ALA A 75 -2.54 10.78 -1.45
N VAL A 76 -2.54 10.96 -0.14
CA VAL A 76 -3.74 11.33 0.63
C VAL A 76 -3.75 12.85 0.75
N THR A 77 -4.78 13.50 0.22
CA THR A 77 -4.90 14.96 0.17
C THR A 77 -5.88 15.47 1.22
N LEU A 78 -5.91 16.79 1.44
CA LEU A 78 -6.93 17.40 2.30
C LEU A 78 -8.36 17.11 1.81
N LEU A 79 -8.57 17.03 0.49
CA LEU A 79 -9.86 16.65 -0.08
C LEU A 79 -10.24 15.22 0.31
N HIS A 80 -9.29 14.28 0.23
CA HIS A 80 -9.53 12.90 0.66
C HIS A 80 -9.86 12.84 2.16
N ALA A 81 -9.12 13.57 2.99
CA ALA A 81 -9.36 13.61 4.44
C ALA A 81 -10.73 14.23 4.79
N HIS A 82 -11.15 15.28 4.09
CA HIS A 82 -12.45 15.92 4.31
C HIS A 82 -13.60 14.96 3.94
N ALA A 83 -13.49 14.27 2.81
CA ALA A 83 -14.51 13.34 2.32
C ALA A 83 -14.73 12.11 3.22
N VAL A 84 -13.84 11.83 4.18
CA VAL A 84 -14.04 10.75 5.16
C VAL A 84 -15.31 10.97 5.98
N GLY A 85 -15.68 12.22 6.26
CA GLY A 85 -16.91 12.55 7.01
C GLY A 85 -18.21 12.14 6.30
N ASP A 86 -18.15 11.91 5.00
CA ASP A 86 -19.30 11.48 4.18
C ASP A 86 -19.42 9.95 4.09
N LEU A 87 -18.42 9.20 4.57
CA LEU A 87 -18.44 7.74 4.55
C LEU A 87 -19.46 7.19 5.57
N PRO A 88 -20.12 6.06 5.28
CA PRO A 88 -21.00 5.44 6.25
C PRO A 88 -20.22 5.06 7.52
N SER A 89 -20.84 5.25 8.69
CA SER A 89 -20.26 4.92 9.99
C SER A 89 -20.17 3.39 10.19
N HIS A 90 -19.15 2.77 9.61
CA HIS A 90 -18.88 1.33 9.74
C HIS A 90 -18.05 0.97 10.96
N HIS A 91 -17.30 1.93 11.51
CA HIS A 91 -16.44 1.76 12.69
C HIS A 91 -16.82 2.76 13.79
N GLY A 92 -16.67 2.35 15.05
CA GLY A 92 -16.97 3.20 16.22
C GLY A 92 -15.74 3.92 16.78
N ASP A 93 -14.55 3.63 16.24
CA ASP A 93 -13.36 4.40 16.52
C ASP A 93 -13.33 5.58 15.53
N PRO A 94 -13.29 6.84 15.99
CA PRO A 94 -13.08 7.99 15.12
C PRO A 94 -11.65 8.04 14.51
N PHE A 95 -10.78 7.08 14.86
CA PHE A 95 -9.42 6.92 14.32
C PHE A 95 -9.08 5.47 13.96
#